data_AF-A0A7L1Z4S9-F1
#
_entry.id   AF-A0A7L1Z4S9-F1
#
_cell.length_a   1.000
_cell.length_b   1.000
_cell.length_c   1.000
_cell.angle_alpha   90.00
_cell.angle_beta   90.00
_cell.angle_gamma   90.00
#
_symmetry.space_group_name_H-M   'P 1'
#
loop_
_entity.id
_entity.type
_entity.pdbx_description
1 polymer ?
#
loop_
_entity_poly.entity_id
_entity_poly.type
_entity_poly.pdbx_seq_one_letter_code
_entity_poly.pdbx_strand_id
1 'polypeptide(L)'
;PLFAGMNGSAIENFSCVIYSISLMNCTWQVGRDAPADTQYFLYWQNSRDDEEMECELYIKDENGRNMGCRFQNVRIETEKAHFLVNGSS
;
A
#
# COMPACT_ATOMS: atom_id res chain seq x y z
N PRO A 1 -24.11 -7.09 3.81
CA PRO A 1 -23.18 -8.24 3.72
C PRO A 1 -21.74 -7.76 3.94
N LEU A 2 -21.10 -8.17 5.03
CA LEU A 2 -19.67 -7.95 5.20
C LEU A 2 -18.97 -8.88 4.20
N PHE A 3 -18.60 -8.35 3.03
CA PHE A 3 -17.78 -9.08 2.08
C PHE A 3 -16.41 -9.24 2.72
N ALA A 4 -16.18 -10.38 3.38
CA ALA A 4 -14.83 -10.76 3.75
C ALA A 4 -14.03 -10.93 2.44
N GLY A 5 -12.83 -10.35 2.39
CA GLY A 5 -11.92 -10.55 1.27
C GLY A 5 -11.67 -12.04 1.02
N MET A 6 -11.48 -12.41 -0.24
CA MET A 6 -11.16 -13.80 -0.60
C MET A 6 -9.83 -14.19 0.04
N ASN A 7 -9.76 -15.37 0.65
CA ASN A 7 -8.49 -15.84 1.23
C ASN A 7 -7.45 -15.96 0.11
N GLY A 8 -6.24 -15.45 0.32
CA GLY A 8 -5.18 -15.40 -0.70
C GLY A 8 -5.27 -14.23 -1.68
N SER A 9 -6.27 -13.34 -1.58
CA SER A 9 -6.35 -12.13 -2.41
C SER A 9 -5.60 -10.93 -1.83
N ALA A 10 -5.12 -11.02 -0.58
CA ALA A 10 -4.32 -9.97 0.04
C ALA A 10 -2.92 -9.91 -0.57
N ILE A 11 -2.31 -8.72 -0.55
CA ILE A 11 -0.96 -8.52 -1.07
C ILE A 11 0.09 -9.34 -0.31
N GLU A 12 1.16 -9.71 -0.99
CA GLU A 12 2.29 -10.46 -0.44
C GLU A 12 3.58 -9.63 -0.52
N ASN A 13 4.59 -9.99 0.27
CA ASN A 13 5.93 -9.38 0.22
C ASN A 13 5.93 -7.84 0.28
N PHE A 14 5.06 -7.26 1.11
CA PHE A 14 5.01 -5.83 1.35
C PHE A 14 6.29 -5.35 2.03
N SER A 15 6.96 -4.36 1.44
CA SER A 15 8.12 -3.71 2.04
C SER A 15 8.13 -2.23 1.71
N CYS A 16 8.62 -1.41 2.63
CA CYS A 16 8.85 0.02 2.43
C CYS A 16 10.29 0.39 2.76
N VAL A 17 10.89 1.25 1.93
CA VAL A 17 12.26 1.75 2.11
C VAL A 17 12.24 3.27 2.06
N ILE A 18 12.76 3.90 3.11
CA ILE A 18 12.99 5.35 3.14
C ILE A 18 14.40 5.63 2.63
N TYR A 19 14.51 6.62 1.74
CA TYR A 19 15.76 7.06 1.14
C TYR A 19 15.73 8.58 0.89
N SER A 20 16.90 9.16 0.63
CA SER A 20 17.05 10.60 0.35
C SER A 20 16.29 11.49 1.35
N ILE A 21 16.41 11.16 2.65
CA ILE A 21 15.84 11.86 3.80
C ILE A 21 14.33 11.68 3.99
N SER A 22 13.50 11.86 2.95
CA SER A 22 12.04 11.90 3.10
C SER A 22 11.26 11.27 1.93
N LEU A 23 11.93 10.49 1.08
CA LEU A 23 11.25 9.70 0.04
C LEU A 23 11.04 8.29 0.56
N MET A 24 9.85 7.73 0.37
CA MET A 24 9.54 6.36 0.75
C MET A 24 8.98 5.60 -0.44
N ASN A 25 9.60 4.48 -0.77
CA ASN A 25 9.09 3.54 -1.77
C ASN A 25 8.54 2.31 -1.05
N CYS A 26 7.27 2.03 -1.26
CA CYS A 26 6.63 0.79 -0.84
C CYS A 26 6.34 -0.07 -2.06
N THR A 27 6.58 -1.38 -1.96
CA THR A 27 6.32 -2.35 -3.03
C THR A 27 5.66 -3.58 -2.45
N TRP A 28 4.85 -4.24 -3.27
CA TRP A 28 4.20 -5.50 -2.91
C TRP A 28 4.00 -6.38 -4.15
N GLN A 29 3.68 -7.64 -3.89
CA GLN A 29 3.24 -8.59 -4.89
C GLN A 29 1.72 -8.76 -4.80
N VAL A 30 1.10 -8.99 -5.96
CA VAL A 30 -0.33 -9.29 -6.07
C VAL A 30 -0.61 -10.61 -5.34
N GLY A 31 -1.69 -10.66 -4.56
CA GLY A 31 -2.13 -11.89 -3.90
C GLY A 31 -2.38 -13.00 -4.90
N ARG A 32 -1.96 -14.22 -4.58
CA ARG A 32 -2.02 -15.37 -5.49
C ARG A 32 -3.43 -15.64 -6.03
N ASP A 33 -4.44 -15.45 -5.19
CA ASP A 33 -5.84 -15.73 -5.51
C ASP A 33 -6.63 -14.43 -5.79
N ALA A 34 -5.94 -13.31 -6.01
CA ALA A 34 -6.58 -12.05 -6.37
C ALA A 34 -7.13 -12.10 -7.81
N PRO A 35 -8.39 -11.68 -8.02
CA PRO A 35 -8.93 -11.49 -9.37
C PRO A 35 -8.05 -10.60 -10.26
N ALA A 36 -8.16 -10.80 -11.58
CA ALA A 36 -7.32 -10.09 -12.55
C ALA A 36 -7.60 -8.57 -12.60
N ASP A 37 -8.83 -8.19 -12.28
CA ASP A 37 -9.37 -6.83 -12.21
C ASP A 37 -9.15 -6.16 -10.84
N THR A 38 -8.61 -6.88 -9.85
CA THR A 38 -8.36 -6.31 -8.53
C THR A 38 -7.34 -5.17 -8.58
N GLN A 39 -7.72 -4.01 -8.07
CA GLN A 39 -6.87 -2.84 -7.88
C GLN A 39 -6.52 -2.65 -6.40
N TYR A 40 -5.28 -2.26 -6.11
CA TYR A 40 -4.79 -2.05 -4.75
C TYR A 40 -4.57 -0.57 -4.44
N PHE A 41 -4.86 -0.16 -3.21
CA PHE A 41 -4.70 1.20 -2.73
C PHE A 41 -3.93 1.20 -1.42
N LEU A 42 -2.86 1.97 -1.32
CA LEU A 42 -2.02 2.06 -0.13
C LEU A 42 -2.30 3.35 0.63
N TYR A 43 -2.52 3.19 1.92
CA TYR A 43 -2.66 4.27 2.90
C TYR A 43 -1.59 4.10 3.99
N TRP A 44 -1.05 5.20 4.49
CA TRP A 44 -0.14 5.17 5.65
C TRP A 44 -0.48 6.29 6.63
N GLN A 45 -0.13 6.09 7.89
CA GLN A 45 -0.35 7.05 8.98
C GLN A 45 0.75 6.91 10.05
N ASN A 46 1.11 8.03 10.67
CA ASN A 46 2.16 8.11 11.71
C ASN A 46 1.72 7.47 13.03
N SER A 47 0.45 7.58 13.36
CA SER A 47 -0.21 6.89 14.46
C SER A 47 -1.61 6.44 14.02
N ARG A 48 -2.27 5.58 14.80
CA ARG A 48 -3.64 5.13 14.48
C ARG A 48 -4.71 6.20 14.62
N ASP A 49 -4.38 7.31 15.28
CA ASP A 49 -5.28 8.41 15.55
C ASP A 49 -5.07 9.57 14.55
N ASP A 50 -4.05 9.47 13.69
CA ASP A 50 -3.76 10.46 12.64
C ASP A 50 -4.60 10.22 11.38
N GLU A 51 -4.60 11.21 10.49
CA GLU A 51 -5.25 11.11 9.18
C GLU A 51 -4.53 10.10 8.27
N GLU A 52 -5.31 9.27 7.58
CA GLU A 52 -4.80 8.31 6.59
C GLU A 52 -4.33 9.05 5.33
N MET A 53 -3.05 8.91 5.01
CA MET A 53 -2.45 9.49 3.81
C MET A 53 -2.46 8.47 2.67
N GLU A 54 -3.27 8.72 1.63
CA GLU A 54 -3.25 7.91 0.41
C GLU A 54 -1.95 8.09 -0.38
N CYS A 55 -1.54 7.03 -1.07
CA CYS A 55 -0.46 7.06 -2.04
C CYS A 55 -0.56 8.21 -3.05
N GLU A 56 0.48 9.02 -3.12
CA GLU A 56 0.59 10.13 -4.08
C GLU A 56 0.93 9.64 -5.50
N LEU A 57 1.83 8.65 -5.60
CA LEU A 57 2.38 8.18 -6.88
C LEU A 57 2.46 6.64 -6.89
N TYR A 58 1.46 6.01 -7.49
CA TYR A 58 1.44 4.56 -7.65
C TYR A 58 2.45 4.07 -8.69
N ILE A 59 3.14 2.97 -8.36
CA ILE A 59 3.96 2.19 -9.28
C ILE A 59 3.05 1.09 -9.84
N LYS A 60 2.91 1.04 -11.17
CA LYS A 60 1.96 0.16 -11.85
C LYS A 60 2.65 -0.95 -12.64
N ASP A 61 2.00 -2.09 -12.74
CA ASP A 61 2.39 -3.17 -13.66
C ASP A 61 1.97 -2.85 -15.11
N GLU A 62 2.28 -3.78 -16.02
CA GLU A 62 1.91 -3.69 -17.44
C GLU A 62 0.39 -3.63 -17.68
N ASN A 63 -0.41 -4.12 -16.72
CA ASN A 63 -1.88 -4.12 -16.75
C ASN A 63 -2.49 -2.89 -16.05
N GLY A 64 -1.67 -1.95 -15.57
CA GLY A 64 -2.13 -0.76 -14.84
C GLY A 64 -2.52 -1.00 -13.37
N ARG A 65 -2.20 -2.17 -12.82
CA ARG A 65 -2.44 -2.59 -11.44
C ARG A 65 -1.37 -1.99 -10.53
N ASN A 66 -1.78 -1.44 -9.41
CA ASN A 66 -0.86 -0.84 -8.43
C ASN A 66 -0.08 -1.96 -7.73
N MET A 67 1.25 -1.95 -7.88
CA MET A 67 2.19 -2.88 -7.23
C MET A 67 3.16 -2.17 -6.28
N GLY A 68 3.00 -0.86 -6.13
CA GLY A 68 3.85 -0.06 -5.27
C GLY A 68 3.35 1.36 -5.15
N CYS A 69 4.00 2.10 -4.27
CA CYS A 69 3.74 3.50 -4.04
C CYS A 69 5.04 4.24 -3.76
N ARG A 70 5.09 5.50 -4.20
CA ARG A 70 6.10 6.45 -3.79
C ARG A 70 5.45 7.64 -3.08
N PHE A 71 5.88 7.86 -1.84
CA PHE A 71 5.51 9.04 -1.06
C PHE A 71 6.64 10.06 -1.06
N GLN A 72 6.26 11.34 -1.04
CA GLN A 72 7.17 12.44 -0.82
C GLN A 72 6.97 13.03 0.58
N ASN A 73 8.00 13.69 1.10
CA ASN A 73 7.94 14.40 2.39
C ASN A 73 7.52 13.54 3.60
N VAL A 74 7.85 12.26 3.59
CA VAL A 74 7.55 11.35 4.71
C VAL A 74 8.38 11.73 5.92
N ARG A 75 7.70 11.95 7.04
CA ARG A 75 8.29 12.14 8.35
C ARG A 75 7.65 11.16 9.30
N ILE A 76 8.40 10.11 9.66
CA ILE A 76 7.98 9.18 10.69
C ILE A 76 8.33 9.80 12.04
N GLU A 77 7.33 10.34 12.72
CA GLU A 77 7.50 11.05 14.00
C GLU A 77 7.52 10.10 15.19
N THR A 78 6.99 8.89 15.02
CA THR A 78 6.87 7.85 16.04
C THR A 78 7.85 6.70 15.78
N GLU A 79 7.96 5.74 16.71
CA GLU A 79 8.73 4.51 16.45
C GLU A 79 8.06 3.59 15.42
N LYS A 80 6.76 3.79 15.12
CA LYS A 80 5.95 2.87 14.31
C LYS A 80 4.99 3.62 13.40
N ALA A 81 5.14 3.44 12.09
CA ALA A 81 4.13 3.83 11.11
C ALA A 81 3.15 2.66 10.86
N HIS A 82 1.90 2.99 10.55
CA HIS A 82 0.89 2.03 10.14
C HIS A 82 0.64 2.12 8.65
N PHE A 83 0.54 0.96 8.00
CA PHE A 83 0.28 0.83 6.56
C PHE A 83 -0.95 -0.05 6.36
N LEU A 84 -1.85 0.38 5.47
CA LEU A 84 -3.05 -0.34 5.07
C LEU A 84 -3.09 -0.45 3.55
N VAL A 85 -3.20 -1.66 3.04
CA VAL A 85 -3.42 -1.90 1.60
C VAL A 85 -4.78 -2.53 1.39
N ASN A 86 -5.67 -1.79 0.73
CA ASN A 86 -7.00 -2.25 0.37
C ASN A 86 -7.02 -2.76 -1.07
N GLY A 87 -7.76 -3.83 -1.33
CA GLY A 87 -8.03 -4.35 -2.66
C GLY A 87 -9.50 -4.17 -3.03
N SER A 88 -9.77 -3.74 -4.27
CA SER A 88 -11.13 -3.64 -4.82
C SER A 88 -11.18 -4.28 -6.21
N SER A 89 -12.23 -5.06 -6.47
CA SER A 89 -12.55 -5.69 -7.75
C SER A 89 -13.89 -5.15 -8.24
#